data_AF-A0A659UFU2-F1
#
_entry.id   AF-A0A659UFU2-F1
#
_cell.length_a   1.000
_cell.length_b   1.000
_cell.length_c   1.000
_cell.angle_alpha   90.00
_cell.angle_beta   90.00
_cell.angle_gamma   90.00
#
_symmetry.space_group_name_H-M   'P 1'
#
loop_
_entity.id
_entity.type
_entity.pdbx_description
1 polymer ?
#
loop_
_entity_poly.entity_id
_entity_poly.type
_entity_poly.pdbx_seq_one_letter_code
_entity_poly.pdbx_strand_id
1 'polypeptide(L)'
;VRNTSGIVCTPMPREEAKRLNLAPMVADNDSAHTTAFTVSVDFKHGTTTGISADDRTLTVRNLANGNVGASDFVRPGHIFPLIAREGGVLMRSGHTEAAVDLCKLAGLPPIGVISELVNDD
;
A
#
# COMPACT_ATOMS: atom_id res chain seq x y z
N VAL A 1 -3.00 -11.49 7.33
CA VAL A 1 -4.35 -11.47 7.96
C VAL A 1 -4.38 -12.34 9.19
N ARG A 2 -4.36 -13.69 9.10
CA ARG A 2 -4.54 -14.57 10.28
C ARG A 2 -3.56 -14.31 11.44
N ASN A 3 -2.27 -14.09 11.15
CA ASN A 3 -1.21 -13.94 12.16
C ASN A 3 -0.66 -12.50 12.20
N THR A 4 -1.41 -11.53 11.70
CA THR A 4 -0.95 -10.14 11.59
C THR A 4 -2.00 -9.20 12.16
N SER A 5 -1.69 -7.91 12.23
CA SER A 5 -2.63 -6.85 12.62
C SER A 5 -3.94 -6.83 11.80
N GLY A 6 -3.97 -7.52 10.66
CA GLY A 6 -5.08 -7.49 9.71
C GLY A 6 -5.11 -6.24 8.83
N ILE A 7 -4.34 -5.20 9.20
CA ILE A 7 -4.09 -4.01 8.42
C ILE A 7 -3.02 -4.36 7.39
N VAL A 8 -3.48 -4.62 6.17
CA VAL A 8 -2.60 -4.97 5.05
C VAL A 8 -2.27 -3.70 4.29
N CYS A 9 -1.01 -3.31 4.40
CA CYS A 9 -0.50 -2.08 3.80
C CYS A 9 0.24 -2.38 2.50
N THR A 10 0.22 -1.42 1.57
CA THR A 10 0.94 -1.52 0.31
C THR A 10 1.89 -0.33 0.12
N PRO A 11 3.15 -0.46 0.53
CA PRO A 11 4.20 0.53 0.28
C PRO A 11 4.46 0.75 -1.20
N MET A 12 4.57 2.02 -1.60
CA MET A 12 4.82 2.41 -2.98
C MET A 12 5.56 3.76 -3.09
N PRO A 13 6.24 4.04 -4.21
CA PRO A 13 6.78 5.35 -4.49
C PRO A 13 5.70 6.42 -4.62
N ARG A 14 6.08 7.68 -4.37
CA ARG A 14 5.22 8.85 -4.58
C ARG A 14 4.64 8.93 -6.00
N GLU A 15 5.42 8.58 -7.02
CA GLU A 15 4.95 8.65 -8.41
C GLU A 15 3.83 7.63 -8.71
N GLU A 16 3.86 6.45 -8.09
CA GLU A 16 2.79 5.46 -8.23
C GLU A 16 1.51 5.93 -7.54
N ALA A 17 1.63 6.49 -6.33
CA ALA A 17 0.50 7.11 -5.64
C ALA A 17 -0.10 8.26 -6.46
N LYS A 18 0.74 9.09 -7.08
CA LYS A 18 0.30 10.19 -7.96
C LYS A 18 -0.40 9.67 -9.22
N ARG A 19 0.18 8.67 -9.90
CA ARG A 19 -0.39 8.02 -11.09
C ARG A 19 -1.78 7.44 -10.82
N LEU A 20 -1.96 6.87 -9.64
CA LEU A 20 -3.21 6.25 -9.20
C LEU A 20 -4.15 7.21 -8.43
N ASN A 21 -3.81 8.50 -8.36
CA ASN A 21 -4.57 9.52 -7.63
C ASN A 21 -4.90 9.10 -6.18
N LEU A 22 -3.88 8.67 -5.45
CA LEU A 22 -3.95 8.26 -4.05
C LEU A 22 -3.48 9.43 -3.17
N ALA A 23 -4.42 10.30 -2.81
CA ALA A 23 -4.17 11.42 -1.93
C ALA A 23 -3.83 10.96 -0.51
N PRO A 24 -3.01 11.72 0.25
CA PRO A 24 -2.83 11.48 1.68
C PRO A 24 -4.17 11.35 2.42
N MET A 25 -4.25 10.45 3.39
CA MET A 25 -5.48 10.20 4.13
C MET A 25 -5.94 11.41 4.94
N VAL A 26 -5.00 12.20 5.44
CA VAL A 26 -5.22 13.42 6.22
C VAL A 26 -4.32 14.55 5.71
N ALA A 27 -4.76 15.80 5.88
CA ALA A 27 -4.00 16.98 5.47
C ALA A 27 -2.76 17.18 6.36
N ASP A 28 -2.95 17.12 7.68
CA ASP A 28 -1.89 17.24 8.68
C ASP A 28 -1.70 15.90 9.38
N ASN A 29 -0.52 15.29 9.22
CA ASN A 29 -0.19 13.99 9.79
C ASN A 29 0.59 14.17 11.10
N ASP A 30 -0.09 13.95 12.22
CA ASP A 30 0.42 14.04 13.59
C ASP A 30 0.85 12.67 14.17
N SER A 31 0.83 11.60 13.36
CA SER A 31 1.22 10.27 13.83
C SER A 31 2.69 10.26 14.29
N ALA A 32 2.97 9.53 15.37
CA ALA A 32 4.29 9.46 16.00
C ALA A 32 5.42 9.08 15.01
N HIS A 33 5.10 8.27 14.00
CA HIS A 33 6.05 7.82 12.98
C HIS A 33 5.87 8.50 11.61
N THR A 34 4.99 9.51 11.53
CA THR A 34 4.60 10.21 10.29
C THR A 34 4.34 9.25 9.13
N THR A 35 3.64 8.14 9.42
CA THR A 35 3.37 7.09 8.45
C THR A 35 2.43 7.64 7.38
N ALA A 36 2.89 7.65 6.13
CA ALA A 36 2.22 8.33 5.04
C ALA A 36 1.11 7.47 4.41
N PHE A 37 0.03 7.24 5.15
CA PHE A 37 -1.18 6.61 4.65
C PHE A 37 -1.85 7.47 3.57
N THR A 38 -2.34 6.82 2.52
CA THR A 38 -3.27 7.42 1.56
C THR A 38 -4.70 7.01 1.87
N VAL A 39 -5.66 7.59 1.16
CA VAL A 39 -7.01 7.03 1.05
C VAL A 39 -6.93 5.52 0.74
N SER A 40 -7.71 4.70 1.46
CA SER A 40 -7.75 3.26 1.24
C SER A 40 -8.48 2.92 -0.07
N VAL A 41 -8.18 1.76 -0.63
CA VAL A 41 -8.67 1.35 -1.95
C VAL A 41 -9.05 -0.12 -2.01
N ASP A 42 -9.99 -0.43 -2.90
CA ASP A 42 -10.22 -1.75 -3.46
C ASP A 42 -10.21 -1.66 -4.99
N PHE A 43 -9.81 -2.72 -5.66
CA PHE A 43 -9.93 -2.81 -7.11
C PHE A 43 -11.39 -3.05 -7.50
N LYS A 44 -11.85 -2.37 -8.54
CA LYS A 44 -13.27 -2.34 -8.92
C LYS A 44 -13.72 -3.62 -9.62
N HIS A 45 -12.82 -4.28 -10.33
CA HIS A 45 -13.17 -5.36 -11.27
C HIS A 45 -12.84 -6.72 -10.68
N GLY A 46 -13.81 -7.64 -10.67
CA GLY A 46 -13.60 -9.01 -10.21
C GLY A 46 -13.44 -9.18 -8.69
N THR A 47 -13.66 -8.12 -7.91
CA THR A 47 -13.82 -8.18 -6.45
C THR A 47 -15.30 -8.24 -6.09
N THR A 48 -15.58 -8.60 -4.84
CA THR A 48 -16.95 -8.63 -4.30
C THR A 48 -17.12 -7.56 -3.23
N THR A 49 -16.66 -7.86 -2.02
CA THR A 49 -16.74 -6.97 -0.86
C THR A 49 -15.41 -6.26 -0.61
N GLY A 50 -14.32 -6.69 -1.25
CA GLY A 50 -12.97 -6.14 -1.06
C GLY A 50 -12.20 -6.77 0.09
N ILE A 51 -12.88 -7.35 1.09
CA ILE A 51 -12.25 -7.76 2.35
C ILE A 51 -11.56 -9.14 2.28
N SER A 52 -11.96 -10.01 1.37
CA SER A 52 -11.45 -11.38 1.29
C SER A 52 -9.94 -11.39 0.96
N ALA A 53 -9.25 -12.49 1.26
CA ALA A 53 -7.84 -12.62 0.90
C ALA A 53 -7.64 -12.49 -0.62
N ASP A 54 -8.56 -13.04 -1.42
CA ASP A 54 -8.52 -12.98 -2.88
C ASP A 54 -8.78 -11.57 -3.41
N ASP A 55 -9.78 -10.86 -2.87
CA ASP A 55 -10.12 -9.50 -3.28
C ASP A 55 -8.97 -8.53 -2.94
N ARG A 56 -8.38 -8.66 -1.74
CA ARG A 56 -7.20 -7.90 -1.33
C ARG A 56 -5.99 -8.20 -2.21
N THR A 57 -5.77 -9.48 -2.54
CA THR A 57 -4.67 -9.89 -3.43
C THR A 57 -4.85 -9.31 -4.83
N LEU A 58 -6.07 -9.34 -5.37
CA LEU A 58 -6.39 -8.77 -6.66
C LEU A 58 -6.18 -7.25 -6.67
N THR A 59 -6.54 -6.58 -5.58
CA THR A 59 -6.31 -5.14 -5.40
C THR A 59 -4.84 -4.80 -5.46
N VAL A 60 -4.00 -5.45 -4.65
CA VAL A 60 -2.55 -5.20 -4.64
C VAL A 60 -1.92 -5.51 -5.99
N ARG A 61 -2.28 -6.64 -6.62
CA ARG A 61 -1.73 -7.01 -7.94
C ARG A 61 -1.98 -5.91 -8.98
N ASN A 62 -3.16 -5.28 -8.94
CA ASN A 62 -3.48 -4.21 -9.87
C ASN A 62 -2.86 -2.86 -9.48
N LEU A 63 -2.54 -2.62 -8.20
CA LEU A 63 -1.74 -1.45 -7.81
C LEU A 63 -0.32 -1.53 -8.41
N ALA A 64 0.22 -2.74 -8.57
CA ALA A 64 1.49 -3.00 -9.25
C ALA A 64 1.40 -3.09 -10.78
N ASN A 65 0.20 -2.99 -11.36
CA ASN A 65 -0.01 -3.13 -12.80
C ASN A 65 0.04 -1.77 -13.49
N GLY A 66 1.03 -1.59 -14.38
CA GLY A 66 1.22 -0.36 -15.15
C GLY A 66 0.10 -0.04 -16.15
N ASN A 67 -0.75 -1.02 -16.49
CA ASN A 67 -1.87 -0.84 -17.42
C ASN A 67 -3.16 -0.38 -16.74
N VAL A 68 -3.18 -0.26 -15.41
CA VAL A 68 -4.37 0.09 -14.61
C VAL A 68 -4.32 1.56 -14.22
N GLY A 69 -5.46 2.24 -14.29
CA GLY A 69 -5.58 3.66 -13.95
C GLY A 69 -6.24 3.93 -12.60
N ALA A 70 -6.22 5.20 -12.17
CA ALA A 70 -6.87 5.64 -10.93
C ALA A 70 -8.37 5.30 -10.85
N SER A 71 -9.07 5.27 -11.99
CA SER A 71 -10.50 4.98 -12.11
C SER A 71 -10.87 3.52 -11.91
N ASP A 72 -9.90 2.62 -11.94
CA ASP A 72 -10.11 1.19 -11.70
C ASP A 72 -10.12 0.84 -10.21
N PHE A 73 -9.90 1.82 -9.34
CA PHE A 73 -9.97 1.67 -7.89
C PHE A 73 -11.13 2.46 -7.31
N VAL A 74 -11.84 1.83 -6.37
CA VAL A 74 -12.83 2.50 -5.52
C VAL A 74 -12.15 3.02 -4.25
N ARG A 75 -12.71 4.09 -3.68
CA ARG A 75 -12.24 4.76 -2.47
C ARG A 75 -13.47 5.08 -1.59
N PRO A 76 -13.52 4.70 -0.30
CA PRO A 76 -12.53 3.90 0.42
C PRO A 76 -12.52 2.42 -0.01
N GLY A 77 -11.59 1.64 0.56
CA GLY A 77 -11.54 0.18 0.45
C GLY A 77 -10.72 -0.47 1.59
N HIS A 78 -10.25 -1.70 1.37
CA HIS A 78 -9.67 -2.55 2.42
C HIS A 78 -8.16 -2.78 2.32
N ILE A 79 -7.52 -2.24 1.26
CA ILE A 79 -6.07 -2.11 1.17
C ILE A 79 -5.65 -0.68 1.53
N PHE A 80 -4.55 -0.56 2.26
CA PHE A 80 -4.04 0.70 2.79
C PHE A 80 -2.69 1.07 2.13
N PRO A 81 -2.69 1.89 1.06
CA PRO A 81 -1.45 2.32 0.45
C PRO A 81 -0.64 3.24 1.35
N LEU A 82 0.69 3.07 1.29
CA LEU A 82 1.67 3.85 2.05
C LEU A 82 2.68 4.47 1.08
N ILE A 83 2.89 5.78 1.18
CA ILE A 83 3.88 6.47 0.34
C ILE A 83 5.26 6.38 1.02
N ALA A 84 6.19 5.68 0.37
CA ALA A 84 7.59 5.66 0.79
C ALA A 84 8.27 7.02 0.53
N ARG A 85 9.18 7.42 1.43
CA ARG A 85 10.04 8.58 1.19
C ARG A 85 11.03 8.30 0.06
N GLU A 86 11.30 9.34 -0.72
CA GLU A 86 12.38 9.29 -1.71
C GLU A 86 13.72 9.09 -1.00
N GLY A 87 14.63 8.33 -1.62
CA GLY A 87 15.88 7.89 -1.01
C GLY A 87 15.76 6.67 -0.09
N GLY A 88 14.55 6.14 0.12
CA GLY A 88 14.33 4.83 0.73
C GLY A 88 14.84 4.73 2.17
N VAL A 89 15.37 3.57 2.55
CA VAL A 89 15.80 3.28 3.94
C VAL A 89 16.94 4.16 4.42
N LEU A 90 17.69 4.78 3.49
CA LEU A 90 18.75 5.73 3.81
C LEU A 90 18.19 7.07 4.31
N MET A 91 16.96 7.42 3.93
CA MET A 91 16.29 8.65 4.34
C MET A 91 15.32 8.43 5.51
N ARG A 92 14.68 7.26 5.57
CA ARG A 92 13.82 6.86 6.69
C ARG A 92 13.89 5.35 6.86
N SER A 93 14.37 4.91 8.01
CA SER A 93 14.47 3.48 8.35
C SER A 93 13.10 2.91 8.78
N GLY A 94 12.11 2.95 7.89
CA GLY A 94 10.77 2.41 8.11
C GLY A 94 10.47 1.19 7.24
N HIS A 95 9.51 0.36 7.67
CA HIS A 95 9.06 -0.80 6.91
C HIS A 95 8.51 -0.44 5.52
N THR A 96 7.93 0.76 5.39
CA THR A 96 7.44 1.29 4.11
C THR A 96 8.58 1.43 3.10
N GLU A 97 9.66 2.11 3.48
CA GLU A 97 10.82 2.31 2.62
C GLU A 97 11.53 0.98 2.33
N ALA A 98 11.71 0.14 3.35
CA ALA A 98 12.36 -1.15 3.19
C ALA A 98 11.63 -2.05 2.18
N ALA A 99 10.30 -2.10 2.21
CA ALA A 99 9.52 -2.90 1.27
C ALA A 99 9.71 -2.42 -0.19
N VAL A 100 9.69 -1.11 -0.42
CA VAL A 100 9.90 -0.53 -1.76
C VAL A 100 11.32 -0.80 -2.25
N ASP A 101 12.33 -0.62 -1.40
CA ASP A 101 13.73 -0.83 -1.77
C ASP A 101 14.03 -2.30 -2.06
N LEU A 102 13.46 -3.23 -1.28
CA LEU A 102 13.58 -4.67 -1.55
C LEU A 102 12.99 -5.05 -2.91
N CYS A 103 11.80 -4.54 -3.25
CA CYS A 103 11.19 -4.76 -4.57
C CYS A 103 12.09 -4.24 -5.71
N LYS A 104 12.65 -3.04 -5.55
CA LYS A 104 13.57 -2.44 -6.54
C LYS A 104 14.86 -3.27 -6.71
N LEU A 105 15.48 -3.69 -5.61
CA LEU A 105 16.69 -4.52 -5.63
C LEU A 105 16.43 -5.89 -6.27
N ALA A 106 15.22 -6.41 -6.16
CA ALA A 106 14.79 -7.64 -6.81
C ALA A 106 14.39 -7.47 -8.29
N GLY A 107 14.43 -6.26 -8.86
CA GLY A 107 14.01 -5.99 -10.23
C GLY A 107 12.50 -6.13 -10.46
N LEU A 108 11.69 -6.02 -9.40
CA LEU A 108 10.24 -6.12 -9.45
C LEU A 108 9.59 -4.72 -9.47
N PRO A 109 8.30 -4.60 -9.82
CA PRO A 109 7.55 -3.37 -9.60
C PRO A 109 7.71 -2.90 -8.14
N PRO A 110 7.93 -1.61 -7.87
CA PRO A 110 8.30 -1.10 -6.56
C PRO A 110 7.11 -1.02 -5.59
N ILE A 111 6.18 -1.98 -5.64
CA ILE A 111 4.99 -2.06 -4.81
C ILE A 111 5.12 -3.25 -3.87
N GLY A 112 5.24 -2.99 -2.57
CA GLY A 112 5.31 -4.01 -1.54
C GLY A 112 3.95 -4.34 -0.94
N VAL A 113 3.91 -5.43 -0.16
CA VAL A 113 2.82 -5.75 0.78
C VAL A 113 3.44 -6.02 2.13
N ILE A 114 2.97 -5.32 3.16
CA ILE A 114 3.44 -5.50 4.54
C ILE A 114 2.25 -5.57 5.49
N SER A 115 2.43 -6.29 6.60
CA SER A 115 1.51 -6.31 7.74
C SER A 115 2.30 -6.77 8.95
N GLU A 116 2.08 -6.15 10.09
CA GLU A 116 2.82 -6.41 11.31
C GLU A 116 2.41 -7.76 11.90
N LEU A 117 3.38 -8.59 12.26
CA LEU A 117 3.11 -9.84 12.99
C LEU A 117 2.53 -9.48 14.36
N VAL A 118 1.46 -10.18 14.76
CA VAL A 118 0.81 -9.99 16.05
C VAL A 118 0.62 -11.38 16.65
N ASN A 119 0.95 -11.52 17.93
CA ASN A 119 0.69 -12.75 18.68
C ASN A 119 -0.82 -12.92 18.91
N ASP A 120 -1.25 -14.11 19.31
CA ASP A 120 -2.67 -14.34 19.62
C ASP A 120 -3.09 -13.72 20.98
N ASP A 121 -2.15 -13.24 21.82
CA ASP A 121 -2.36 -12.57 23.11
C ASP A 121 -2.38 -11.03 23.01
#